data_AF-A0A7J5ZIY0-F1
#
_entry.id   AF-A0A7J5ZIY0-F1
#
_cell.length_a   1.000
_cell.length_b   1.000
_cell.length_c   1.000
_cell.angle_alpha   90.00
_cell.angle_beta   90.00
_cell.angle_gamma   90.00
#
_symmetry.space_group_name_H-M   'P 1'
#
loop_
_entity.id
_entity.type
_entity.pdbx_description
1 polymer ?
#
loop_
_entity_poly.entity_id
_entity_poly.type
_entity_poly.pdbx_seq_one_letter_code
_entity_poly.pdbx_strand_id
1 'polypeptide(L)'
;MQNEGLCCLTMTAVVRPGVSVSKLCGDGDRLLRAGDLWRATSLYMSAFRTHAASTVSHMRKLKSGLDGVISTLESWLDSHGEKPPAEALNKGLAAVFLSTLCPNNLSATIFKMESLLQSGGHGCEEIFARCTALLEGMRDPYPRDASRMVLMLTGALACLFSEPHSAGLKLYLKAYKSNTSETVTMVKSRQAQHVPKIVKAFVEQVLHIHPSLTFDSQCAITTKDKEKLDVETSTILELLLAISPGNREVQELQAAYLCLSGRFVESAEVYSALLHHDGQNLSERSFQVTPERRAGLLTSRAAACLSAGGRTAEACRDLGEAFETHPANARFIFKSYSQIMAQGWLLVTISVSRQREACLGTERGSSSAQTCGPLKELNYWTLSSLGYDPADGGGRELRVRLADCLLLRGEHKEALSICSQLAAAKGQQSYQNMQVLRGYARLLSDDHKGALEDFQAVIEHDAPHPSSCVRALCGRGLLRMMGGSNYLTALDYVTASGLHPQETALTVRCLVPWNYRGLLFTVLLEQGRVMLEGAAEHKARSRTSEDSQQPQQGDKPQSKKTTTDQGIMFVIQCTEYAFFGENVY
;
A
#
# COMPACT_ATOMS: atom_id res chain seq x y z
N MET A 1 16.71 -55.22 -16.65
CA MET A 1 16.83 -55.04 -18.11
C MET A 1 16.33 -53.65 -18.46
N GLN A 2 16.89 -53.05 -19.52
CA GLN A 2 16.74 -51.68 -20.02
C GLN A 2 17.47 -50.61 -19.21
N ASN A 3 18.72 -50.40 -19.64
CA ASN A 3 19.63 -49.34 -19.23
C ASN A 3 19.94 -48.53 -20.51
N GLU A 4 18.90 -47.98 -21.14
CA GLU A 4 19.00 -47.16 -22.34
C GLU A 4 18.34 -45.81 -22.10
N GLY A 5 19.17 -44.82 -21.81
CA GLY A 5 18.75 -43.43 -21.62
C GLY A 5 19.90 -42.47 -21.37
N LEU A 6 21.14 -42.86 -21.71
CA LEU A 6 22.36 -42.09 -21.43
C LEU A 6 23.09 -41.74 -22.73
N CYS A 7 22.41 -41.09 -23.67
CA CYS A 7 23.01 -40.70 -24.94
C CYS A 7 22.41 -39.39 -25.46
N CYS A 8 22.73 -38.26 -24.82
CA CYS A 8 22.58 -36.92 -25.42
C CYS A 8 23.48 -35.89 -24.72
N LEU A 9 24.79 -36.14 -24.77
CA LEU A 9 25.82 -35.10 -24.67
C LEU A 9 26.81 -35.36 -25.82
N THR A 10 26.38 -35.05 -27.04
CA THR A 10 27.22 -35.08 -28.24
C THR A 10 28.23 -33.94 -28.19
N MET A 11 29.38 -34.17 -27.56
CA MET A 11 30.57 -33.34 -27.76
C MET A 11 31.20 -33.71 -29.09
N THR A 12 31.11 -32.80 -30.06
CA THR A 12 31.90 -32.84 -31.30
C THR A 12 33.38 -32.75 -30.95
N ALA A 13 34.10 -33.85 -31.16
CA ALA A 13 35.52 -33.98 -30.89
C ALA A 13 36.34 -33.25 -31.95
N VAL A 14 36.89 -32.08 -31.59
CA VAL A 14 38.07 -31.54 -32.28
C VAL A 14 39.30 -32.09 -31.56
N VAL A 15 39.85 -33.17 -32.11
CA VAL A 15 41.12 -33.77 -31.69
C VAL A 15 42.25 -32.79 -32.06
N ARG A 16 42.90 -32.19 -31.06
CA ARG A 16 44.25 -31.61 -31.24
C ARG A 16 45.28 -32.70 -30.95
N PRO A 17 46.26 -32.94 -31.85
CA PRO A 17 47.31 -33.92 -31.62
C PRO A 17 48.37 -33.36 -30.67
N GLY A 18 48.94 -34.20 -29.78
CA GLY A 18 50.33 -33.99 -29.35
C GLY A 18 50.72 -34.13 -27.87
N VAL A 19 49.85 -34.52 -26.94
CA VAL A 19 50.31 -34.81 -25.55
C VAL A 19 49.90 -36.21 -25.14
N SER A 20 50.89 -37.05 -24.82
CA SER A 20 50.63 -38.42 -24.36
C SER A 20 50.03 -38.38 -22.94
N VAL A 21 49.04 -39.24 -22.69
CA VAL A 21 48.39 -39.40 -21.37
C VAL A 21 49.43 -39.66 -20.28
N SER A 22 50.45 -40.45 -20.59
CA SER A 22 51.57 -40.75 -19.70
C SER A 22 52.35 -39.50 -19.29
N LYS A 23 52.56 -38.55 -20.23
CA LYS A 23 53.23 -37.28 -19.93
C LYS A 23 52.38 -36.38 -19.03
N LEU A 24 51.08 -36.25 -19.31
CA LEU A 24 50.17 -35.44 -18.49
C LEU A 24 50.04 -36.00 -17.06
N CYS A 25 49.89 -37.33 -16.92
CA CYS A 25 49.85 -37.96 -15.60
C CYS A 25 51.20 -37.82 -14.88
N GLY A 26 52.32 -38.01 -15.58
CA GLY A 26 53.66 -37.86 -14.99
C GLY A 26 53.99 -36.43 -14.55
N ASP A 27 53.53 -35.42 -15.30
CA ASP A 27 53.65 -34.00 -14.92
C ASP A 27 52.71 -33.68 -13.75
N GLY A 28 51.49 -34.26 -13.73
CA GLY A 28 50.56 -34.21 -12.61
C GLY A 28 51.17 -34.78 -11.32
N ASP A 29 51.84 -35.93 -11.39
CA ASP A 29 52.50 -36.56 -10.24
C ASP A 29 53.63 -35.72 -9.65
N ARG A 30 54.33 -34.95 -10.50
CA ARG A 30 55.38 -34.02 -10.05
C ARG A 30 54.76 -32.86 -9.26
N LEU A 31 53.67 -32.28 -9.76
CA LEU A 31 52.95 -31.19 -9.08
C LEU A 31 52.27 -31.67 -7.80
N LEU A 32 51.70 -32.87 -7.81
CA LEU A 32 51.11 -33.51 -6.64
C LEU A 32 52.15 -33.69 -5.52
N ARG A 33 53.38 -34.12 -5.87
CA ARG A 33 54.51 -34.22 -4.92
C ARG A 33 55.02 -32.87 -4.45
N ALA A 34 54.86 -31.82 -5.26
CA ALA A 34 55.20 -30.44 -4.90
C ALA A 34 54.11 -29.76 -4.04
N GLY A 35 52.97 -30.43 -3.79
CA GLY A 35 51.86 -29.89 -2.99
C GLY A 35 50.89 -28.99 -3.77
N ASP A 36 51.06 -28.80 -5.08
CA ASP A 36 50.17 -28.00 -5.92
C ASP A 36 48.98 -28.85 -6.41
N LEU A 37 48.00 -29.04 -5.52
CA LEU A 37 46.83 -29.90 -5.74
C LEU A 37 45.94 -29.43 -6.90
N TRP A 38 45.75 -28.11 -7.05
CA TRP A 38 44.89 -27.54 -8.08
C TRP A 38 45.47 -27.76 -9.48
N ARG A 39 46.76 -27.46 -9.68
CA ARG A 39 47.39 -27.67 -10.99
C ARG A 39 47.56 -29.15 -11.31
N ALA A 40 47.88 -29.98 -10.31
CA ALA A 40 47.91 -31.43 -10.48
C ALA A 40 46.54 -31.97 -10.95
N THR A 41 45.45 -31.55 -10.28
CA THR A 41 44.08 -31.93 -10.64
C THR A 41 43.71 -31.47 -12.05
N SER A 42 44.14 -30.28 -12.47
CA SER A 42 43.94 -29.78 -13.85
C SER A 42 44.61 -30.65 -14.91
N LEU A 43 45.85 -31.08 -14.67
CA LEU A 43 46.58 -31.97 -15.57
C LEU A 43 45.94 -33.36 -15.64
N TYR A 44 45.48 -33.91 -14.51
CA TYR A 44 44.74 -35.17 -14.51
C TYR A 44 43.38 -35.06 -15.20
N MET A 45 42.65 -33.95 -15.06
CA MET A 45 41.42 -33.72 -15.79
C MET A 45 41.66 -33.59 -17.31
N SER A 46 42.77 -32.94 -17.70
CA SER A 46 43.18 -32.87 -19.10
C SER A 46 43.53 -34.25 -19.66
N ALA A 47 44.25 -35.07 -18.89
CA ALA A 47 44.54 -36.47 -19.23
C ALA A 47 43.24 -37.29 -19.34
N PHE A 48 42.32 -37.12 -18.40
CA PHE A 48 41.03 -37.80 -18.38
C PHE A 48 40.18 -37.44 -19.60
N ARG A 49 40.16 -36.16 -20.01
CA ARG A 49 39.50 -35.71 -21.23
C ARG A 49 40.06 -36.38 -22.49
N THR A 50 41.37 -36.65 -22.53
CA THR A 50 42.01 -37.33 -23.66
C THR A 50 41.79 -38.85 -23.64
N HIS A 51 41.88 -39.49 -22.48
CA HIS A 51 41.69 -40.92 -22.34
C HIS A 51 41.33 -41.31 -20.88
N ALA A 52 40.02 -41.45 -20.62
CA ALA A 52 39.47 -41.70 -19.29
C ALA A 52 40.01 -42.98 -18.62
N ALA A 53 40.01 -44.12 -19.32
CA ALA A 53 40.35 -45.41 -18.72
C ALA A 53 41.81 -45.47 -18.23
N SER A 54 42.76 -45.09 -19.09
CA SER A 54 44.19 -45.00 -18.74
C SER A 54 44.46 -44.02 -17.59
N THR A 55 43.78 -42.87 -17.55
CA THR A 55 43.95 -41.89 -16.48
C THR A 55 43.40 -42.43 -15.15
N VAL A 56 42.21 -43.03 -15.14
CA VAL A 56 41.64 -43.64 -13.93
C VAL A 56 42.49 -44.81 -13.43
N SER A 57 43.00 -45.66 -14.34
CA SER A 57 43.91 -46.75 -14.00
C SER A 57 45.21 -46.23 -13.38
N HIS A 58 45.75 -45.12 -13.89
CA HIS A 58 46.90 -44.43 -13.30
C HIS A 58 46.57 -43.90 -11.90
N MET A 59 45.46 -43.18 -11.76
CA MET A 59 45.05 -42.57 -10.48
C MET A 59 44.81 -43.61 -9.38
N ARG A 60 44.23 -44.78 -9.72
CA ARG A 60 44.03 -45.88 -8.76
C ARG A 60 45.34 -46.56 -8.33
N LYS A 61 46.43 -46.38 -9.08
CA LYS A 61 47.76 -46.90 -8.74
C LYS A 61 48.60 -45.92 -7.91
N LEU A 62 48.13 -44.69 -7.70
CA LEU A 62 48.80 -43.72 -6.83
C LEU A 62 48.78 -44.22 -5.39
N LYS A 63 49.96 -44.25 -4.76
CA LYS A 63 50.10 -44.68 -3.35
C LYS A 63 49.65 -43.63 -2.34
N SER A 64 49.67 -42.35 -2.72
CA SER A 64 49.32 -41.21 -1.87
C SER A 64 48.86 -40.01 -2.71
N GLY A 65 47.92 -39.21 -2.19
CA GLY A 65 47.47 -37.96 -2.81
C GLY A 65 46.20 -38.05 -3.67
N LEU A 66 45.65 -39.26 -3.88
CA LEU A 66 44.33 -39.43 -4.53
C LEU A 66 43.23 -38.70 -3.74
N ASP A 67 43.25 -38.78 -2.41
CA ASP A 67 42.28 -38.09 -1.54
C ASP A 67 42.36 -36.57 -1.71
N GLY A 68 43.57 -36.01 -1.84
CA GLY A 68 43.75 -34.58 -2.11
C GLY A 68 43.16 -34.14 -3.46
N VAL A 69 43.30 -34.98 -4.49
CA VAL A 69 42.66 -34.74 -5.81
C VAL A 69 41.14 -34.87 -5.71
N ILE A 70 40.63 -35.87 -4.98
CA ILE A 70 39.19 -36.03 -4.72
C ILE A 70 38.63 -34.80 -4.00
N SER A 71 39.24 -34.35 -2.90
CA SER A 71 38.80 -33.17 -2.15
C SER A 71 38.89 -31.88 -2.98
N THR A 72 39.87 -31.77 -3.88
CA THR A 72 39.97 -30.64 -4.82
C THR A 72 38.81 -30.65 -5.81
N LEU A 73 38.45 -31.83 -6.35
CA LEU A 73 37.29 -31.97 -7.24
C LEU A 73 35.96 -31.72 -6.51
N GLU A 74 35.81 -32.19 -5.26
CA GLU A 74 34.64 -31.93 -4.42
C GLU A 74 34.48 -30.42 -4.16
N SER A 75 35.55 -29.77 -3.68
CA SER A 75 35.59 -28.32 -3.44
C SER A 75 35.27 -27.53 -4.72
N TRP A 76 35.79 -27.97 -5.88
CA TRP A 76 35.50 -27.34 -7.16
C TRP A 76 34.01 -27.43 -7.55
N LEU A 77 33.39 -28.60 -7.37
CA LEU A 77 31.98 -28.79 -7.65
C LEU A 77 31.07 -28.02 -6.67
N ASP A 78 31.51 -27.88 -5.42
CA ASP A 78 30.76 -27.18 -4.37
C ASP A 78 30.96 -25.66 -4.37
N SER A 79 32.05 -25.15 -4.93
CA SER A 79 32.30 -23.72 -5.08
C SER A 79 31.36 -23.07 -6.10
N HIS A 80 30.68 -21.98 -5.74
CA HIS A 80 29.81 -21.21 -6.65
C HIS A 80 30.22 -19.74 -6.62
N GLY A 81 31.07 -19.33 -7.57
CA GLY A 81 31.40 -17.91 -7.79
C GLY A 81 32.89 -17.56 -7.77
N GLU A 82 33.78 -18.46 -7.34
CA GLU A 82 35.22 -18.23 -7.44
C GLU A 82 35.68 -18.50 -8.88
N LYS A 83 36.23 -17.46 -9.54
CA LYS A 83 36.87 -17.61 -10.85
C LYS A 83 38.00 -18.64 -10.71
N PRO A 84 38.00 -19.74 -11.49
CA PRO A 84 39.13 -20.65 -11.49
C PRO A 84 40.40 -19.94 -11.97
N PRO A 85 41.58 -20.46 -11.61
CA PRO A 85 42.80 -20.16 -12.34
C PRO A 85 42.56 -20.43 -13.83
N ALA A 86 43.11 -19.57 -14.69
CA ALA A 86 42.65 -19.26 -16.05
C ALA A 86 42.70 -20.38 -17.13
N GLU A 87 42.61 -21.65 -16.78
CA GLU A 87 42.71 -22.78 -17.71
C GLU A 87 41.51 -23.73 -17.59
N ALA A 88 40.46 -23.45 -18.35
CA ALA A 88 39.54 -24.42 -18.98
C ALA A 88 39.06 -25.66 -18.17
N LEU A 89 38.75 -25.51 -16.89
CA LEU A 89 38.17 -26.57 -16.05
C LEU A 89 36.64 -26.53 -16.10
N ASN A 90 36.05 -27.41 -16.91
CA ASN A 90 34.59 -27.60 -16.97
C ASN A 90 34.11 -28.43 -15.76
N LYS A 91 33.17 -27.90 -14.96
CA LYS A 91 32.56 -28.62 -13.82
C LYS A 91 31.89 -29.93 -14.21
N GLY A 92 31.30 -30.04 -15.41
CA GLY A 92 30.75 -31.28 -15.94
C GLY A 92 31.82 -32.36 -16.11
N LEU A 93 33.00 -32.00 -16.62
CA LEU A 93 34.13 -32.93 -16.73
C LEU A 93 34.64 -33.36 -15.33
N ALA A 94 34.67 -32.43 -14.37
CA ALA A 94 35.04 -32.73 -12.99
C ALA A 94 34.07 -33.73 -12.35
N ALA A 95 32.76 -33.54 -12.54
CA ALA A 95 31.74 -34.44 -12.01
C ALA A 95 31.82 -35.84 -12.62
N VAL A 96 32.06 -35.95 -13.94
CA VAL A 96 32.27 -37.25 -14.61
C VAL A 96 33.54 -37.91 -14.09
N PHE A 97 34.65 -37.18 -14.00
CA PHE A 97 35.91 -37.70 -13.50
C PHE A 97 35.79 -38.20 -12.05
N LEU A 98 35.22 -37.37 -11.18
CA LEU A 98 34.98 -37.72 -9.78
C LEU A 98 34.07 -38.94 -9.64
N SER A 99 33.01 -39.06 -10.46
CA SER A 99 32.14 -40.25 -10.47
C SER A 99 32.87 -41.51 -10.94
N THR A 100 33.85 -41.40 -11.84
CA THR A 100 34.63 -42.57 -12.28
C THR A 100 35.69 -43.03 -11.27
N LEU A 101 36.20 -42.09 -10.47
CA LEU A 101 37.10 -42.38 -9.37
C LEU A 101 36.33 -42.94 -8.15
N CYS A 102 35.20 -42.30 -7.82
CA CYS A 102 34.34 -42.63 -6.69
C CYS A 102 32.85 -42.64 -7.14
N PRO A 103 32.30 -43.80 -7.52
CA PRO A 103 30.94 -43.91 -8.08
C PRO A 103 29.80 -43.39 -7.19
N ASN A 104 30.00 -43.33 -5.88
CA ASN A 104 29.00 -42.87 -4.90
C ASN A 104 29.36 -41.50 -4.29
N ASN A 105 30.21 -40.72 -4.96
CA ASN A 105 30.56 -39.39 -4.47
C ASN A 105 29.34 -38.45 -4.46
N LEU A 106 29.09 -37.81 -3.32
CA LEU A 106 27.91 -36.97 -3.11
C LEU A 106 27.96 -35.68 -3.93
N SER A 107 29.09 -34.96 -3.95
CA SER A 107 29.24 -33.70 -4.70
C SER A 107 29.07 -33.91 -6.21
N ALA A 108 29.61 -35.00 -6.76
CA ALA A 108 29.39 -35.37 -8.17
C ALA A 108 27.93 -35.75 -8.46
N THR A 109 27.27 -36.44 -7.54
CA THR A 109 25.87 -36.86 -7.66
C THR A 109 24.93 -35.65 -7.61
N ILE A 110 25.13 -34.74 -6.65
CA ILE A 110 24.38 -33.49 -6.53
C ILE A 110 24.57 -32.63 -7.79
N PHE A 111 25.81 -32.43 -8.26
CA PHE A 111 26.08 -31.64 -9.46
C PHE A 111 25.33 -32.17 -10.70
N LYS A 112 25.31 -33.50 -10.87
CA LYS A 112 24.55 -34.14 -11.97
C LYS A 112 23.05 -33.86 -11.85
N MET A 113 22.49 -33.98 -10.64
CA MET A 113 21.07 -33.69 -10.39
C MET A 113 20.74 -32.22 -10.64
N GLU A 114 21.55 -31.29 -10.12
CA GLU A 114 21.40 -29.84 -10.38
C GLU A 114 21.48 -29.51 -11.88
N SER A 115 22.42 -30.13 -12.61
CA SER A 115 22.54 -29.95 -14.06
C SER A 115 21.31 -30.46 -14.83
N LEU A 116 20.67 -31.53 -14.37
CA LEU A 116 19.43 -32.03 -14.98
C LEU A 116 18.23 -31.12 -14.68
N LEU A 117 18.16 -30.56 -13.47
CA LEU A 117 17.13 -29.59 -13.08
C LEU A 117 17.24 -28.30 -13.91
N GLN A 118 18.45 -27.91 -14.31
CA GLN A 118 18.67 -26.79 -15.23
C GLN A 118 18.18 -27.08 -16.66
N SER A 119 18.26 -28.32 -17.13
CA SER A 119 17.94 -28.71 -18.52
C SER A 119 16.43 -28.95 -18.81
N GLY A 120 15.53 -28.53 -17.93
CA GLY A 120 14.08 -28.55 -18.21
C GLY A 120 13.24 -29.53 -17.39
N GLY A 121 13.76 -30.09 -16.30
CA GLY A 121 12.95 -30.78 -15.29
C GLY A 121 12.48 -32.20 -15.67
N HIS A 122 13.04 -32.82 -16.72
CA HIS A 122 12.82 -34.24 -16.96
C HIS A 122 13.47 -35.08 -15.85
N GLY A 123 12.71 -35.96 -15.21
CA GLY A 123 13.20 -36.83 -14.13
C GLY A 123 13.19 -36.21 -12.73
N CYS A 124 12.46 -35.11 -12.49
CA CYS A 124 12.34 -34.49 -11.17
C CYS A 124 11.86 -35.45 -10.07
N GLU A 125 10.94 -36.37 -10.37
CA GLU A 125 10.48 -37.38 -9.42
C GLU A 125 11.59 -38.36 -9.02
N GLU A 126 12.40 -38.80 -9.99
CA GLU A 126 13.54 -39.68 -9.74
C GLU A 126 14.62 -38.96 -8.93
N ILE A 127 14.90 -37.70 -9.26
CA ILE A 127 15.84 -36.85 -8.51
C ILE A 127 15.36 -36.68 -7.07
N PHE A 128 14.07 -36.44 -6.87
CA PHE A 128 13.47 -36.31 -5.54
C PHE A 128 13.57 -37.62 -4.73
N ALA A 129 13.19 -38.75 -5.34
CA ALA A 129 13.29 -40.07 -4.71
C ALA A 129 14.75 -40.40 -4.33
N ARG A 130 15.70 -40.08 -5.22
CA ARG A 130 17.13 -40.27 -4.98
C ARG A 130 17.66 -39.39 -3.86
N CYS A 131 17.27 -38.11 -3.80
CA CYS A 131 17.64 -37.22 -2.70
C CYS A 131 17.08 -37.73 -1.37
N THR A 132 15.85 -38.24 -1.36
CA THR A 132 15.20 -38.80 -0.17
C THR A 132 15.94 -40.04 0.33
N ALA A 133 16.27 -40.99 -0.54
CA ALA A 133 17.03 -42.19 -0.19
C ALA A 133 18.43 -41.86 0.36
N LEU A 134 19.13 -40.88 -0.24
CA LEU A 134 20.44 -40.42 0.25
C LEU A 134 20.33 -39.73 1.62
N LEU A 135 19.28 -38.94 1.87
CA LEU A 135 19.04 -38.32 3.18
C LEU A 135 18.71 -39.34 4.27
N GLU A 136 17.99 -40.42 3.95
CA GLU A 136 17.69 -41.51 4.88
C GLU A 136 18.95 -42.32 5.26
N GLY A 137 19.84 -42.54 4.29
CA GLY A 137 21.14 -43.17 4.52
C GLY A 137 22.09 -42.35 5.39
N MET A 138 21.89 -41.03 5.50
CA MET A 138 22.71 -40.11 6.31
C MET A 138 22.13 -39.86 7.72
N ARG A 139 21.46 -40.83 8.33
CA ARG A 139 20.91 -40.73 9.70
C ARG A 139 21.96 -40.85 10.84
N ASP A 140 23.24 -41.01 10.51
CA ASP A 140 24.32 -41.05 11.50
C ASP A 140 24.63 -39.67 12.15
N PRO A 141 25.18 -39.63 13.38
CA PRO A 141 25.19 -38.45 14.25
C PRO A 141 26.36 -37.47 14.02
N TYR A 142 27.05 -37.52 12.87
CA TYR A 142 28.23 -36.69 12.60
C TYR A 142 27.90 -35.49 11.69
N PRO A 143 28.40 -34.27 11.97
CA PRO A 143 27.95 -33.06 11.29
C PRO A 143 28.53 -32.99 9.87
N ARG A 144 27.67 -33.21 8.88
CA ARG A 144 27.88 -32.78 7.48
C ARG A 144 26.72 -31.89 7.05
N ASP A 145 26.44 -30.89 7.89
CA ASP A 145 25.25 -30.04 7.82
C ASP A 145 25.09 -29.39 6.45
N ALA A 146 26.19 -28.92 5.87
CA ALA A 146 26.21 -28.30 4.55
C ALA A 146 25.77 -29.27 3.43
N SER A 147 26.38 -30.45 3.33
CA SER A 147 26.04 -31.42 2.26
C SER A 147 24.62 -31.97 2.41
N ARG A 148 24.17 -32.18 3.65
CA ARG A 148 22.79 -32.57 3.96
C ARG A 148 21.80 -31.49 3.53
N MET A 149 22.13 -30.22 3.78
CA MET A 149 21.31 -29.08 3.39
C MET A 149 21.26 -28.91 1.87
N VAL A 150 22.39 -28.99 1.16
CA VAL A 150 22.41 -28.94 -0.31
C VAL A 150 21.54 -30.05 -0.90
N LEU A 151 21.65 -31.27 -0.38
CA LEU A 151 20.83 -32.39 -0.82
C LEU A 151 19.34 -32.16 -0.56
N MET A 152 18.98 -31.62 0.61
CA MET A 152 17.60 -31.24 0.94
C MET A 152 17.06 -30.16 0.01
N LEU A 153 17.83 -29.11 -0.27
CA LEU A 153 17.42 -28.02 -1.17
C LEU A 153 17.33 -28.47 -2.64
N THR A 154 18.20 -29.38 -3.06
CA THR A 154 18.13 -30.00 -4.40
C THR A 154 16.88 -30.87 -4.54
N GLY A 155 16.57 -31.67 -3.51
CA GLY A 155 15.32 -32.44 -3.46
C GLY A 155 14.08 -31.53 -3.40
N ALA A 156 14.13 -30.44 -2.64
CA ALA A 156 13.05 -29.46 -2.56
C ALA A 156 12.75 -28.82 -3.93
N LEU A 157 13.79 -28.46 -4.67
CA LEU A 157 13.67 -27.91 -6.03
C LEU A 157 13.09 -28.93 -7.01
N ALA A 158 13.56 -30.17 -6.96
CA ALA A 158 13.04 -31.26 -7.79
C ALA A 158 11.55 -31.51 -7.51
N CYS A 159 11.17 -31.59 -6.23
CA CYS A 159 9.77 -31.74 -5.82
C CYS A 159 8.90 -30.57 -6.29
N LEU A 160 9.42 -29.34 -6.21
CA LEU A 160 8.72 -28.14 -6.69
C LEU A 160 8.44 -28.18 -8.21
N PHE A 161 9.37 -28.72 -9.00
CA PHE A 161 9.19 -28.87 -10.45
C PHE A 161 8.29 -30.03 -10.85
N SER A 162 8.20 -31.09 -10.04
CA SER A 162 7.21 -32.16 -10.25
C SER A 162 5.81 -31.70 -9.87
N GLU A 163 5.67 -31.11 -8.69
CA GLU A 163 4.38 -30.68 -8.13
C GLU A 163 4.53 -29.25 -7.54
N PRO A 164 3.87 -28.23 -8.10
CA PRO A 164 4.05 -26.84 -7.66
C PRO A 164 3.51 -26.53 -6.25
N HIS A 165 2.53 -27.30 -5.76
CA HIS A 165 1.84 -27.09 -4.48
C HIS A 165 2.33 -28.05 -3.38
N SER A 166 3.56 -28.53 -3.50
CA SER A 166 3.99 -29.81 -2.90
C SER A 166 4.80 -29.68 -1.62
N ALA A 167 5.19 -30.86 -1.12
CA ALA A 167 6.16 -31.05 -0.05
C ALA A 167 7.49 -30.29 -0.27
N GLY A 168 7.84 -29.90 -1.50
CA GLY A 168 9.03 -29.11 -1.82
C GLY A 168 9.10 -27.78 -1.05
N LEU A 169 8.00 -27.03 -1.00
CA LEU A 169 7.95 -25.76 -0.24
C LEU A 169 8.17 -26.00 1.26
N LYS A 170 7.61 -27.08 1.81
CA LYS A 170 7.81 -27.47 3.22
C LYS A 170 9.27 -27.85 3.50
N LEU A 171 9.97 -28.45 2.54
CA LEU A 171 11.39 -28.77 2.68
C LEU A 171 12.26 -27.52 2.69
N TYR A 172 11.97 -26.52 1.85
CA TYR A 172 12.63 -25.21 1.92
C TYR A 172 12.42 -24.53 3.28
N LEU A 173 11.18 -24.52 3.79
CA LEU A 173 10.89 -23.95 5.10
C LEU A 173 11.58 -24.72 6.24
N LYS A 174 11.65 -26.05 6.15
CA LYS A 174 12.37 -26.89 7.12
C LYS A 174 13.87 -26.60 7.12
N ALA A 175 14.49 -26.45 5.94
CA ALA A 175 15.89 -26.06 5.82
C ALA A 175 16.13 -24.68 6.43
N TYR A 176 15.27 -23.71 6.10
CA TYR A 176 15.37 -22.34 6.61
C TYR A 176 15.26 -22.27 8.14
N LYS A 177 14.29 -22.98 8.73
CA LYS A 177 14.14 -23.09 10.20
C LYS A 177 15.33 -23.76 10.89
N SER A 178 16.07 -24.60 10.17
CA SER A 178 17.25 -25.29 10.71
C SER A 178 18.49 -24.39 10.69
N ASN A 179 18.75 -23.69 9.58
CA ASN A 179 19.81 -22.70 9.46
C ASN A 179 19.46 -21.65 8.40
N THR A 180 19.07 -20.46 8.85
CA THR A 180 18.58 -19.36 8.01
C THR A 180 19.67 -18.84 7.07
N SER A 181 20.84 -18.51 7.60
CA SER A 181 21.94 -17.88 6.85
C SER A 181 22.51 -18.77 5.74
N GLU A 182 22.71 -20.05 6.04
CA GLU A 182 23.28 -21.02 5.11
C GLU A 182 22.28 -21.38 4.02
N THR A 183 21.00 -21.56 4.37
CA THR A 183 19.92 -21.82 3.40
C THR A 183 19.83 -20.70 2.37
N VAL A 184 19.80 -19.44 2.82
CA VAL A 184 19.72 -18.27 1.91
C VAL A 184 20.95 -18.20 1.01
N THR A 185 22.14 -18.45 1.56
CA THR A 185 23.40 -18.45 0.80
C THR A 185 23.40 -19.53 -0.26
N MET A 186 22.94 -20.75 0.07
CA MET A 186 22.87 -21.88 -0.86
C MET A 186 21.81 -21.67 -1.95
N VAL A 187 20.63 -21.15 -1.62
CA VAL A 187 19.60 -20.85 -2.61
C VAL A 187 20.06 -19.75 -3.57
N LYS A 188 20.67 -18.67 -3.07
CA LYS A 188 21.18 -17.58 -3.90
C LYS A 188 22.36 -17.98 -4.78
N SER A 189 23.23 -18.88 -4.32
CA SER A 189 24.42 -19.30 -5.06
C SER A 189 24.13 -20.46 -6.03
N ARG A 190 23.55 -21.55 -5.56
CA ARG A 190 23.34 -22.79 -6.35
C ARG A 190 22.06 -22.78 -7.17
N GLN A 191 21.02 -22.09 -6.70
CA GLN A 191 19.69 -22.08 -7.32
C GLN A 191 19.30 -20.71 -7.90
N ALA A 192 20.27 -19.82 -8.13
CA ALA A 192 20.05 -18.44 -8.60
C ALA A 192 19.09 -18.34 -9.80
N GLN A 193 19.23 -19.23 -10.79
CA GLN A 193 18.40 -19.26 -12.00
C GLN A 193 16.95 -19.69 -11.74
N HIS A 194 16.70 -20.38 -10.62
CA HIS A 194 15.40 -20.92 -10.24
C HIS A 194 14.71 -20.07 -9.17
N VAL A 195 15.40 -19.10 -8.56
CA VAL A 195 14.84 -18.18 -7.56
C VAL A 195 13.50 -17.56 -8.01
N PRO A 196 13.32 -17.05 -9.24
CA PRO A 196 12.04 -16.50 -9.66
C PRO A 196 10.89 -17.52 -9.60
N LYS A 197 11.14 -18.80 -9.93
CA LYS A 197 10.14 -19.87 -9.85
C LYS A 197 9.81 -20.24 -8.42
N ILE A 198 10.83 -20.29 -7.55
CA ILE A 198 10.67 -20.53 -6.11
C ILE A 198 9.82 -19.43 -5.48
N VAL A 199 10.15 -18.16 -5.77
CA VAL A 199 9.40 -16.99 -5.27
C VAL A 199 7.95 -17.06 -5.74
N LYS A 200 7.70 -17.32 -7.03
CA LYS A 200 6.34 -17.43 -7.57
C LYS A 200 5.51 -18.50 -6.86
N ALA A 201 6.06 -19.69 -6.65
CA ALA A 201 5.34 -20.77 -6.00
C ALA A 201 5.00 -20.47 -4.52
N PHE A 202 5.92 -19.84 -3.79
CA PHE A 202 5.65 -19.39 -2.42
C PHE A 202 4.62 -18.26 -2.37
N VAL A 203 4.66 -17.31 -3.31
CA VAL A 203 3.64 -16.26 -3.43
C VAL A 203 2.27 -16.89 -3.70
N GLU A 204 2.16 -17.79 -4.68
CA GLU A 204 0.92 -18.53 -4.98
C GLU A 204 0.43 -19.33 -3.75
N GLN A 205 1.32 -19.95 -2.99
CA GLN A 205 0.97 -20.64 -1.74
C GLN A 205 0.40 -19.67 -0.69
N VAL A 206 1.04 -18.53 -0.47
CA VAL A 206 0.57 -17.54 0.52
C VAL A 206 -0.78 -16.98 0.10
N LEU A 207 -0.99 -16.70 -1.20
CA LEU A 207 -2.26 -16.22 -1.72
C LEU A 207 -3.36 -17.29 -1.66
N HIS A 208 -3.00 -18.57 -1.76
CA HIS A 208 -3.94 -19.67 -1.57
C HIS A 208 -4.36 -19.82 -0.10
N ILE A 209 -3.42 -19.66 0.84
CA ILE A 209 -3.70 -19.70 2.28
C ILE A 209 -4.48 -18.45 2.71
N HIS A 210 -4.12 -17.28 2.19
CA HIS A 210 -4.73 -16.00 2.54
C HIS A 210 -5.20 -15.25 1.29
N PRO A 211 -6.38 -15.59 0.74
CA PRO A 211 -6.97 -14.89 -0.41
C PRO A 211 -7.22 -13.40 -0.17
N SER A 212 -7.31 -12.99 1.10
CA SER A 212 -7.44 -11.60 1.54
C SER A 212 -6.19 -10.74 1.28
N LEU A 213 -5.04 -11.36 1.00
CA LEU A 213 -3.82 -10.67 0.59
C LEU A 213 -3.79 -10.33 -0.90
N THR A 214 -4.66 -10.95 -1.72
CA THR A 214 -4.89 -10.53 -3.11
C THR A 214 -6.02 -9.54 -3.21
N PHE A 215 -5.74 -8.37 -3.77
CA PHE A 215 -6.76 -7.36 -4.06
C PHE A 215 -7.11 -7.28 -5.54
N ASP A 216 -7.18 -8.42 -6.22
CA ASP A 216 -7.66 -8.51 -7.59
C ASP A 216 -9.19 -8.63 -7.67
N SER A 217 -9.76 -7.91 -8.64
CA SER A 217 -11.20 -7.78 -8.93
C SER A 217 -11.98 -9.10 -9.10
N GLN A 218 -11.31 -10.23 -9.28
CA GLN A 218 -11.93 -11.54 -9.49
C GLN A 218 -12.11 -12.37 -8.21
N CYS A 219 -11.51 -11.99 -7.08
CA CYS A 219 -11.59 -12.80 -5.88
C CYS A 219 -12.83 -12.44 -5.05
N ALA A 220 -13.84 -13.31 -5.10
CA ALA A 220 -15.00 -13.24 -4.22
C ALA A 220 -14.54 -13.59 -2.79
N ILE A 221 -14.35 -12.59 -1.95
CA ILE A 221 -14.04 -12.76 -0.53
C ILE A 221 -15.27 -13.41 0.14
N THR A 222 -15.24 -14.73 0.28
CA THR A 222 -16.23 -15.45 1.09
C THR A 222 -15.93 -15.24 2.57
N THR A 223 -16.91 -14.72 3.29
CA THR A 223 -16.89 -14.23 4.68
C THR A 223 -16.77 -15.33 5.75
N LYS A 224 -16.01 -16.39 5.48
CA LYS A 224 -15.74 -17.46 6.46
C LYS A 224 -14.27 -17.77 6.46
N ASP A 225 -13.50 -16.91 7.09
CA ASP A 225 -12.82 -17.26 8.33
C ASP A 225 -12.02 -16.05 8.80
N LYS A 226 -12.12 -15.70 10.09
CA LYS A 226 -11.10 -14.88 10.73
C LYS A 226 -9.86 -15.77 10.86
N GLU A 227 -9.19 -16.03 9.75
CA GLU A 227 -7.96 -16.80 9.74
C GLU A 227 -6.90 -15.99 10.46
N LYS A 228 -6.57 -16.47 11.66
CA LYS A 228 -5.45 -16.02 12.44
C LYS A 228 -4.21 -16.19 11.54
N LEU A 229 -3.57 -15.08 11.16
CA LEU A 229 -2.32 -15.09 10.42
C LEU A 229 -1.36 -16.08 11.10
N ASP A 230 -1.01 -17.16 10.41
CA ASP A 230 -0.24 -18.25 11.00
C ASP A 230 1.26 -17.91 11.06
N VAL A 231 1.96 -18.51 12.02
CA VAL A 231 3.42 -18.42 12.20
C VAL A 231 4.15 -18.89 10.95
N GLU A 232 3.56 -19.81 10.19
CA GLU A 232 4.11 -20.29 8.92
C GLU A 232 4.14 -19.18 7.85
N THR A 233 3.13 -18.32 7.75
CA THR A 233 3.09 -17.21 6.77
C THR A 233 4.18 -16.16 7.05
N SER A 234 4.46 -15.85 8.31
CA SER A 234 5.60 -14.98 8.69
C SER A 234 6.93 -15.58 8.24
N THR A 235 7.10 -16.89 8.46
CA THR A 235 8.34 -17.60 8.08
C THR A 235 8.54 -17.61 6.56
N ILE A 236 7.46 -17.80 5.79
CA ILE A 236 7.51 -17.74 4.33
C ILE A 236 7.95 -16.36 3.85
N LEU A 237 7.37 -15.29 4.41
CA LEU A 237 7.72 -13.92 4.04
C LEU A 237 9.18 -13.57 4.38
N GLU A 238 9.67 -13.98 5.55
CA GLU A 238 11.08 -13.81 5.93
C GLU A 238 12.02 -14.51 4.95
N LEU A 239 11.71 -15.75 4.57
CA LEU A 239 12.47 -16.51 3.58
C LEU A 239 12.46 -15.80 2.21
N LEU A 240 11.30 -15.35 1.75
CA LEU A 240 11.14 -14.65 0.48
C LEU A 240 11.94 -13.34 0.44
N LEU A 241 11.88 -12.53 1.50
CA LEU A 241 12.64 -11.29 1.62
C LEU A 241 14.15 -11.56 1.71
N ALA A 242 14.56 -12.65 2.36
CA ALA A 242 15.95 -13.02 2.45
C ALA A 242 16.52 -13.48 1.09
N ILE A 243 15.76 -14.25 0.31
CA ILE A 243 16.18 -14.76 -1.00
C ILE A 243 16.07 -13.68 -2.08
N SER A 244 15.02 -12.85 -2.07
CA SER A 244 14.71 -11.89 -3.13
C SER A 244 14.22 -10.55 -2.58
N PRO A 245 15.10 -9.77 -1.92
CA PRO A 245 14.71 -8.53 -1.24
C PRO A 245 14.22 -7.42 -2.19
N GLY A 246 14.62 -7.47 -3.47
CA GLY A 246 14.23 -6.48 -4.49
C GLY A 246 12.99 -6.86 -5.30
N ASN A 247 12.33 -7.98 -4.99
CA ASN A 247 11.13 -8.38 -5.72
C ASN A 247 9.91 -7.58 -5.24
N ARG A 248 9.30 -6.84 -6.16
CA ARG A 248 8.15 -5.96 -5.87
C ARG A 248 6.91 -6.72 -5.38
N GLU A 249 6.62 -7.89 -5.94
CA GLU A 249 5.47 -8.71 -5.52
C GLU A 249 5.65 -9.22 -4.08
N VAL A 250 6.88 -9.58 -3.70
CA VAL A 250 7.20 -9.99 -2.32
C VAL A 250 7.05 -8.83 -1.35
N GLN A 251 7.53 -7.63 -1.72
CA GLN A 251 7.40 -6.42 -0.91
C GLN A 251 5.94 -5.98 -0.75
N GLU A 252 5.14 -6.06 -1.81
CA GLU A 252 3.69 -5.79 -1.75
C GLU A 252 2.97 -6.77 -0.83
N LEU A 253 3.29 -8.06 -0.97
CA LEU A 253 2.73 -9.11 -0.11
C LEU A 253 3.12 -8.91 1.36
N GLN A 254 4.36 -8.50 1.62
CA GLN A 254 4.82 -8.12 2.95
C GLN A 254 4.02 -6.94 3.50
N ALA A 255 3.81 -5.88 2.71
CA ALA A 255 3.07 -4.70 3.14
C ALA A 255 1.61 -5.03 3.48
N ALA A 256 0.97 -5.88 2.67
CA ALA A 256 -0.38 -6.37 2.92
C ALA A 256 -0.44 -7.22 4.21
N TYR A 257 0.50 -8.15 4.40
CA TYR A 257 0.61 -8.96 5.62
C TYR A 257 0.83 -8.11 6.88
N LEU A 258 1.70 -7.10 6.82
CA LEU A 258 1.93 -6.17 7.91
C LEU A 258 0.66 -5.37 8.25
N CYS A 259 -0.13 -5.01 7.24
CA CYS A 259 -1.41 -4.34 7.47
C CYS A 259 -2.41 -5.26 8.17
N LEU A 260 -2.56 -6.51 7.72
CA LEU A 260 -3.48 -7.48 8.35
C LEU A 260 -3.05 -7.90 9.76
N SER A 261 -1.75 -7.93 10.03
CA SER A 261 -1.20 -8.21 11.37
C SER A 261 -1.26 -7.03 12.34
N GLY A 262 -1.72 -5.86 11.89
CA GLY A 262 -1.87 -4.67 12.73
C GLY A 262 -0.65 -3.76 12.81
N ARG A 263 0.43 -4.06 12.07
CA ARG A 263 1.67 -3.28 12.02
C ARG A 263 1.58 -2.20 10.95
N PHE A 264 0.65 -1.27 11.14
CA PHE A 264 0.28 -0.28 10.12
C PHE A 264 1.39 0.70 9.74
N VAL A 265 2.24 1.09 10.68
CA VAL A 265 3.34 2.04 10.43
C VAL A 265 4.34 1.45 9.44
N GLU A 266 4.78 0.22 9.71
CA GLU A 266 5.73 -0.50 8.86
C GLU A 266 5.13 -0.84 7.51
N SER A 267 3.85 -1.24 7.46
CA SER A 267 3.12 -1.44 6.22
C SER A 267 3.16 -0.18 5.32
N ALA A 268 2.89 0.99 5.90
CA ALA A 268 2.90 2.26 5.18
C ALA A 268 4.32 2.67 4.70
N GLU A 269 5.38 2.30 5.43
CA GLU A 269 6.76 2.52 5.01
C GLU A 269 7.13 1.65 3.81
N VAL A 270 6.77 0.37 3.81
CA VAL A 270 7.00 -0.53 2.67
C VAL A 270 6.24 -0.06 1.43
N TYR A 271 4.96 0.33 1.57
CA TYR A 271 4.22 0.93 0.45
C TYR A 271 4.84 2.25 -0.04
N SER A 272 5.42 3.05 0.85
CA SER A 272 6.13 4.28 0.45
C SER A 272 7.38 3.96 -0.37
N ALA A 273 8.17 2.96 0.04
CA ALA A 273 9.34 2.52 -0.71
C ALA A 273 8.96 2.03 -2.11
N LEU A 274 7.89 1.24 -2.21
CA LEU A 274 7.35 0.75 -3.48
C LEU A 274 6.94 1.89 -4.43
N LEU A 275 6.26 2.92 -3.90
CA LEU A 275 5.84 4.09 -4.69
C LEU A 275 7.00 5.02 -5.08
N HIS A 276 8.05 5.13 -4.26
CA HIS A 276 9.22 5.98 -4.57
C HIS A 276 10.11 5.40 -5.68
N HIS A 277 10.23 4.07 -5.76
CA HIS A 277 11.01 3.40 -6.81
C HIS A 277 10.45 3.59 -8.24
N ASP A 278 9.20 4.02 -8.38
CA ASP A 278 8.59 4.34 -9.68
C ASP A 278 8.95 5.74 -10.21
N GLY A 279 9.40 6.66 -9.34
CA GLY A 279 9.72 8.04 -9.74
C GLY A 279 11.15 8.23 -10.29
N GLN A 280 12.07 7.31 -9.99
CA GLN A 280 13.51 7.51 -10.23
C GLN A 280 14.10 6.66 -11.37
N ASN A 281 13.45 5.59 -11.80
CA ASN A 281 13.98 4.67 -12.82
C ASN A 281 13.23 4.75 -14.15
N LEU A 282 13.46 5.82 -14.90
CA LEU A 282 12.98 5.98 -16.30
C LEU A 282 13.75 5.10 -17.31
N SER A 283 14.69 4.26 -16.87
CA SER A 283 15.66 3.55 -17.74
C SER A 283 15.40 2.05 -17.95
N GLU A 284 14.49 1.40 -17.21
CA GLU A 284 14.19 -0.02 -17.41
C GLU A 284 12.77 -0.22 -17.96
N ARG A 285 12.71 -0.38 -19.28
CA ARG A 285 11.51 -0.44 -20.12
C ARG A 285 10.60 -1.66 -19.91
N SER A 286 10.80 -2.49 -18.88
CA SER A 286 10.14 -3.81 -18.78
C SER A 286 9.02 -3.92 -17.75
N PHE A 287 8.85 -2.98 -16.84
CA PHE A 287 7.75 -3.02 -15.85
C PHE A 287 7.22 -1.62 -15.56
N GLN A 288 6.53 -1.00 -16.52
CA GLN A 288 5.66 0.13 -16.21
C GLN A 288 4.57 -0.37 -15.28
N VAL A 289 4.53 0.15 -14.06
CA VAL A 289 3.45 -0.13 -13.11
C VAL A 289 2.14 0.33 -13.77
N THR A 290 1.22 -0.62 -13.93
CA THR A 290 -0.08 -0.31 -14.54
C THR A 290 -0.79 0.74 -13.68
N PRO A 291 -1.60 1.63 -14.29
CA PRO A 291 -2.39 2.60 -13.53
C PRO A 291 -3.26 1.92 -12.46
N GLU A 292 -3.73 0.70 -12.75
CA GLU A 292 -4.43 -0.16 -11.81
C GLU A 292 -3.59 -0.50 -10.57
N ARG A 293 -2.36 -1.00 -10.76
CA ARG A 293 -1.46 -1.38 -9.66
C ARG A 293 -1.04 -0.16 -8.85
N ARG A 294 -0.74 0.97 -9.50
CA ARG A 294 -0.42 2.24 -8.80
C ARG A 294 -1.58 2.71 -7.92
N ALA A 295 -2.81 2.71 -8.45
CA ALA A 295 -4.00 3.08 -7.67
C ALA A 295 -4.20 2.15 -6.47
N GLY A 296 -3.88 0.86 -6.61
CA GLY A 296 -3.95 -0.10 -5.52
C GLY A 296 -2.91 0.11 -4.42
N LEU A 297 -1.68 0.43 -4.79
CA LEU A 297 -0.62 0.77 -3.83
C LEU A 297 -0.95 2.04 -3.05
N LEU A 298 -1.42 3.09 -3.73
CA LEU A 298 -1.84 4.35 -3.10
C LEU A 298 -3.01 4.11 -2.13
N THR A 299 -4.02 3.33 -2.55
CA THR A 299 -5.17 3.00 -1.70
C THR A 299 -4.75 2.19 -0.47
N SER A 300 -3.84 1.24 -0.64
CA SER A 300 -3.34 0.41 0.47
C SER A 300 -2.45 1.19 1.44
N ARG A 301 -1.60 2.10 0.94
CA ARG A 301 -0.82 3.02 1.77
C ARG A 301 -1.72 3.93 2.58
N ALA A 302 -2.75 4.50 1.94
CA ALA A 302 -3.73 5.32 2.62
C ALA A 302 -4.42 4.54 3.75
N ALA A 303 -4.87 3.31 3.48
CA ALA A 303 -5.48 2.45 4.48
C ALA A 303 -4.56 2.18 5.68
N ALA A 304 -3.27 1.90 5.43
CA ALA A 304 -2.27 1.71 6.47
C ALA A 304 -2.03 3.00 7.29
N CYS A 305 -1.83 4.15 6.64
CA CYS A 305 -1.65 5.44 7.32
C CYS A 305 -2.84 5.79 8.22
N LEU A 306 -4.06 5.61 7.72
CA LEU A 306 -5.28 5.90 8.47
C LEU A 306 -5.45 4.95 9.66
N SER A 307 -5.10 3.67 9.49
CA SER A 307 -5.14 2.67 10.56
C SER A 307 -4.06 2.90 11.63
N ALA A 308 -2.92 3.49 11.26
CA ALA A 308 -1.87 3.89 12.20
C ALA A 308 -2.26 5.12 13.06
N GLY A 309 -3.37 5.80 12.77
CA GLY A 309 -3.83 6.98 13.52
C GLY A 309 -3.01 8.26 13.28
N GLY A 310 -2.17 8.30 12.23
CA GLY A 310 -1.31 9.44 11.88
C GLY A 310 -1.22 9.67 10.37
N ARG A 311 -0.69 10.82 9.93
CA ARG A 311 -0.50 11.16 8.49
C ARG A 311 -1.79 11.18 7.65
N THR A 312 -2.90 11.67 8.22
CA THR A 312 -4.20 11.76 7.54
C THR A 312 -4.16 12.59 6.26
N ALA A 313 -3.37 13.67 6.23
CA ALA A 313 -3.19 14.51 5.05
C ALA A 313 -2.52 13.76 3.88
N GLU A 314 -1.54 12.89 4.17
CA GLU A 314 -0.91 12.03 3.16
C GLU A 314 -1.91 11.00 2.64
N ALA A 315 -2.63 10.33 3.54
CA ALA A 315 -3.65 9.37 3.15
C ALA A 315 -4.76 9.97 2.28
N CYS A 316 -5.17 11.22 2.56
CA CYS A 316 -6.16 11.92 1.73
C CYS A 316 -5.61 12.25 0.34
N ARG A 317 -4.33 12.66 0.23
CA ARG A 317 -3.69 12.89 -1.07
C ARG A 317 -3.59 11.59 -1.87
N ASP A 318 -3.17 10.51 -1.22
CA ASP A 318 -3.03 9.20 -1.85
C ASP A 318 -4.36 8.67 -2.38
N LEU A 319 -5.43 8.81 -1.61
CA LEU A 319 -6.78 8.47 -2.07
C LEU A 319 -7.21 9.37 -3.24
N GLY A 320 -6.94 10.67 -3.19
CA GLY A 320 -7.18 11.56 -4.33
C GLY A 320 -6.51 11.05 -5.61
N GLU A 321 -5.20 10.80 -5.55
CA GLU A 321 -4.40 10.33 -6.68
C GLU A 321 -4.82 8.93 -7.17
N ALA A 322 -5.18 8.02 -6.25
CA ALA A 322 -5.63 6.68 -6.60
C ALA A 322 -6.94 6.72 -7.42
N PHE A 323 -7.89 7.56 -7.00
CA PHE A 323 -9.18 7.71 -7.67
C PHE A 323 -9.08 8.49 -8.98
N GLU A 324 -8.11 9.40 -9.11
CA GLU A 324 -7.77 10.04 -10.38
C GLU A 324 -7.13 9.06 -11.36
N THR A 325 -6.28 8.15 -10.87
CA THR A 325 -5.54 7.20 -11.71
C THR A 325 -6.41 6.03 -12.19
N HIS A 326 -7.08 5.32 -11.28
CA HIS A 326 -7.93 4.18 -11.62
C HIS A 326 -9.06 3.97 -10.61
N PRO A 327 -10.22 4.63 -10.80
CA PRO A 327 -11.28 4.68 -9.78
C PRO A 327 -11.89 3.30 -9.50
N ALA A 328 -12.02 2.41 -10.49
CA ALA A 328 -12.62 1.10 -10.28
C ALA A 328 -11.78 0.21 -9.34
N ASN A 329 -10.45 0.25 -9.49
CA ASN A 329 -9.55 -0.55 -8.66
C ASN A 329 -9.38 0.08 -7.28
N ALA A 330 -9.22 1.41 -7.20
CA ALA A 330 -9.21 2.12 -5.94
C ALA A 330 -10.48 1.80 -5.12
N ARG A 331 -11.67 1.77 -5.74
CA ARG A 331 -12.92 1.36 -5.10
C ARG A 331 -12.89 -0.07 -4.57
N PHE A 332 -12.46 -1.02 -5.39
CA PHE A 332 -12.42 -2.43 -5.01
C PHE A 332 -11.54 -2.65 -3.78
N ILE A 333 -10.32 -2.11 -3.83
CA ILE A 333 -9.32 -2.23 -2.78
C ILE A 333 -9.80 -1.51 -1.53
N PHE A 334 -10.30 -0.29 -1.67
CA PHE A 334 -10.86 0.46 -0.55
C PHE A 334 -11.98 -0.32 0.15
N LYS A 335 -12.92 -0.92 -0.59
CA LYS A 335 -13.98 -1.77 -0.02
C LYS A 335 -13.43 -3.01 0.70
N SER A 336 -12.40 -3.66 0.18
CA SER A 336 -11.81 -4.84 0.82
C SER A 336 -11.20 -4.50 2.20
N TYR A 337 -10.52 -3.37 2.33
CA TYR A 337 -9.99 -2.90 3.61
C TYR A 337 -11.10 -2.46 4.58
N SER A 338 -12.25 -2.02 4.10
CA SER A 338 -13.38 -1.58 4.93
C SER A 338 -14.02 -2.71 5.73
N GLN A 339 -14.01 -3.91 5.16
CA GLN A 339 -14.53 -5.11 5.82
C GLN A 339 -13.60 -5.60 6.93
N ILE A 340 -12.30 -5.28 6.84
CA ILE A 340 -11.24 -5.79 7.73
C ILE A 340 -10.94 -4.79 8.86
N MET A 341 -11.02 -3.48 8.58
CA MET A 341 -10.43 -2.43 9.42
C MET A 341 -11.45 -1.48 10.07
N ALA A 342 -12.55 -1.98 10.64
CA ALA A 342 -13.71 -1.20 11.12
C ALA A 342 -13.43 0.10 11.92
N GLN A 343 -12.30 0.23 12.62
CA GLN A 343 -11.99 1.40 13.49
C GLN A 343 -11.25 2.56 12.78
N GLY A 344 -10.43 2.29 11.76
CA GLY A 344 -9.70 3.36 11.02
C GLY A 344 -10.61 4.18 10.10
N TRP A 345 -11.76 3.62 9.72
CA TRP A 345 -12.69 4.11 8.69
C TRP A 345 -13.52 5.32 9.12
N LEU A 346 -13.91 5.38 10.39
CA LEU A 346 -14.57 6.55 10.95
C LEU A 346 -13.61 7.76 10.95
N LEU A 347 -12.32 7.52 11.23
CA LEU A 347 -11.29 8.56 11.19
C LEU A 347 -11.02 9.02 9.76
N VAL A 348 -11.04 8.17 8.73
CA VAL A 348 -10.96 8.59 7.32
C VAL A 348 -12.10 9.55 6.98
N THR A 349 -13.32 9.17 7.35
CA THR A 349 -14.52 9.95 7.02
C THR A 349 -14.50 11.32 7.72
N ILE A 350 -14.08 11.35 8.99
CA ILE A 350 -13.89 12.58 9.77
C ILE A 350 -12.73 13.42 9.21
N SER A 351 -11.61 12.79 8.83
CA SER A 351 -10.39 13.46 8.38
C SER A 351 -10.53 14.02 6.97
N VAL A 352 -11.17 13.30 6.04
CA VAL A 352 -11.45 13.76 4.68
C VAL A 352 -12.46 14.91 4.71
N SER A 353 -13.46 14.85 5.60
CA SER A 353 -14.42 15.94 5.80
C SER A 353 -13.76 17.17 6.44
N ARG A 354 -12.83 16.99 7.38
CA ARG A 354 -12.07 18.08 8.02
C ARG A 354 -10.99 18.66 7.09
N GLN A 355 -10.37 17.83 6.25
CA GLN A 355 -9.42 18.27 5.24
C GLN A 355 -10.12 19.01 4.10
N ARG A 356 -11.38 18.68 3.80
CA ARG A 356 -12.24 19.50 2.92
C ARG A 356 -12.43 20.91 3.49
N GLU A 357 -12.69 21.04 4.78
CA GLU A 357 -12.77 22.36 5.45
C GLU A 357 -11.42 23.09 5.41
N ALA A 358 -10.30 22.38 5.54
CA ALA A 358 -8.95 22.95 5.45
C ALA A 358 -8.54 23.37 4.02
N CYS A 359 -8.78 22.55 3.00
CA CYS A 359 -8.50 22.85 1.59
C CYS A 359 -9.38 23.99 1.05
N LEU A 360 -10.56 24.22 1.65
CA LEU A 360 -11.41 25.37 1.33
C LEU A 360 -11.00 26.66 2.08
N GLY A 361 -10.19 26.53 3.14
CA GLY A 361 -9.63 27.63 3.92
C GLY A 361 -8.18 28.01 3.57
N THR A 362 -7.48 27.23 2.74
CA THR A 362 -6.10 27.55 2.31
C THR A 362 -6.08 28.02 0.86
N GLU A 363 -5.75 29.29 0.67
CA GLU A 363 -5.44 29.88 -0.63
C GLU A 363 -4.13 29.31 -1.19
N ARG A 364 -4.19 28.70 -2.39
CA ARG A 364 -3.31 28.94 -3.54
C ARG A 364 -3.31 27.73 -4.48
N GLY A 365 -3.56 28.00 -5.76
CA GLY A 365 -3.19 27.12 -6.86
C GLY A 365 -4.39 26.50 -7.56
N SER A 366 -4.45 26.78 -8.86
CA SER A 366 -5.30 26.23 -9.92
C SER A 366 -5.28 24.69 -10.07
N SER A 367 -4.58 23.96 -9.19
CA SER A 367 -4.57 22.50 -9.11
C SER A 367 -5.60 21.92 -8.11
N SER A 368 -6.06 22.71 -7.13
CA SER A 368 -6.92 22.23 -6.02
C SER A 368 -8.40 22.02 -6.38
N ALA A 369 -8.90 22.67 -7.43
CA ALA A 369 -10.26 22.48 -7.93
C ALA A 369 -10.45 21.10 -8.59
N GLN A 370 -9.39 20.52 -9.18
CA GLN A 370 -9.41 19.18 -9.76
C GLN A 370 -9.39 18.08 -8.70
N THR A 371 -8.69 18.27 -7.58
CA THR A 371 -8.55 17.25 -6.50
C THR A 371 -9.81 17.07 -5.65
N CYS A 372 -10.72 18.05 -5.64
CA CYS A 372 -11.95 17.99 -4.84
C CYS A 372 -13.09 17.20 -5.53
N GLY A 373 -13.09 17.07 -6.86
CA GLY A 373 -14.07 16.23 -7.59
C GLY A 373 -13.97 14.75 -7.20
N PRO A 374 -12.78 14.13 -7.26
CA PRO A 374 -12.54 12.75 -6.85
C PRO A 374 -12.90 12.47 -5.39
N LEU A 375 -12.60 13.41 -4.48
CA LEU A 375 -12.92 13.28 -3.05
C LEU A 375 -14.43 13.38 -2.76
N LYS A 376 -15.19 14.17 -3.53
CA LYS A 376 -16.65 14.22 -3.46
C LYS A 376 -17.29 12.90 -3.93
N GLU A 377 -16.80 12.35 -5.04
CA GLU A 377 -17.23 11.04 -5.55
C GLU A 377 -16.87 9.93 -4.56
N LEU A 378 -15.63 9.92 -4.03
CA LEU A 378 -15.18 8.98 -3.00
C LEU A 378 -16.11 8.98 -1.79
N ASN A 379 -16.44 10.15 -1.24
CA ASN A 379 -17.31 10.25 -0.07
C ASN A 379 -18.73 9.77 -0.38
N TYR A 380 -19.33 10.17 -1.51
CA TYR A 380 -20.67 9.72 -1.89
C TYR A 380 -20.74 8.19 -1.99
N TRP A 381 -19.82 7.56 -2.73
CA TRP A 381 -19.84 6.10 -2.94
C TRP A 381 -19.51 5.33 -1.66
N THR A 382 -18.53 5.79 -0.89
CA THR A 382 -18.14 5.19 0.39
C THR A 382 -19.32 5.17 1.34
N LEU A 383 -19.98 6.32 1.52
CA LEU A 383 -21.11 6.46 2.43
C LEU A 383 -22.37 5.73 1.91
N SER A 384 -22.58 5.69 0.59
CA SER A 384 -23.69 4.94 -0.02
C SER A 384 -23.52 3.42 0.11
N SER A 385 -22.28 2.91 -0.01
CA SER A 385 -21.99 1.48 0.14
C SER A 385 -22.06 0.98 1.59
N LEU A 386 -21.76 1.85 2.55
CA LEU A 386 -21.78 1.56 3.99
C LEU A 386 -23.15 1.80 4.63
N GLY A 387 -23.98 2.69 4.06
CA GLY A 387 -25.29 3.05 4.59
C GLY A 387 -26.37 1.96 4.51
N TYR A 388 -26.03 0.76 4.04
CA TYR A 388 -26.97 -0.35 3.84
C TYR A 388 -27.13 -1.29 5.04
N ASP A 389 -26.31 -1.16 6.10
CA ASP A 389 -26.45 -1.97 7.31
C ASP A 389 -27.12 -1.17 8.46
N PRO A 390 -28.38 -1.48 8.82
CA PRO A 390 -29.18 -0.67 9.74
C PRO A 390 -28.94 -0.94 11.23
N ALA A 391 -27.99 -1.80 11.61
CA ALA A 391 -27.92 -2.35 12.98
C ALA A 391 -27.14 -1.52 14.01
N ASP A 392 -26.25 -0.60 13.60
CA ASP A 392 -25.39 0.15 14.54
C ASP A 392 -25.53 1.66 14.37
N GLY A 393 -25.50 2.42 15.46
CA GLY A 393 -25.77 3.86 15.51
C GLY A 393 -24.89 4.72 14.57
N GLY A 394 -23.76 4.18 14.11
CA GLY A 394 -22.90 4.77 13.07
C GLY A 394 -23.57 4.96 11.71
N GLY A 395 -24.57 4.14 11.36
CA GLY A 395 -25.32 4.27 10.11
C GLY A 395 -26.12 5.56 9.97
N ARG A 396 -26.42 6.26 11.08
CA ARG A 396 -27.10 7.56 11.04
C ARG A 396 -26.15 8.70 10.70
N GLU A 397 -25.00 8.77 11.35
CA GLU A 397 -23.98 9.79 11.08
C GLU A 397 -23.45 9.67 9.64
N LEU A 398 -23.22 8.43 9.16
CA LEU A 398 -22.84 8.20 7.76
C LEU A 398 -23.88 8.72 6.77
N ARG A 399 -25.18 8.54 7.06
CA ARG A 399 -26.27 9.09 6.22
C ARG A 399 -26.36 10.62 6.30
N VAL A 400 -26.07 11.23 7.45
CA VAL A 400 -25.97 12.70 7.58
C VAL A 400 -24.82 13.22 6.71
N ARG A 401 -23.65 12.56 6.73
CA ARG A 401 -22.51 12.92 5.87
C ARG A 401 -22.76 12.67 4.38
N LEU A 402 -23.58 11.67 4.05
CA LEU A 402 -23.97 11.38 2.67
C LEU A 402 -24.83 12.51 2.11
N ALA A 403 -25.82 12.96 2.89
CA ALA A 403 -26.61 14.16 2.56
C ALA A 403 -25.71 15.40 2.44
N ASP A 404 -24.71 15.50 3.33
CA ASP A 404 -23.51 16.35 3.25
C ASP A 404 -22.99 16.55 1.82
N CYS A 405 -22.58 15.41 1.27
CA CYS A 405 -21.92 15.31 -0.02
C CYS A 405 -22.88 15.53 -1.19
N LEU A 406 -24.10 15.02 -1.11
CA LEU A 406 -25.13 15.18 -2.14
C LEU A 406 -25.50 16.65 -2.37
N LEU A 407 -25.66 17.42 -1.29
CA LEU A 407 -25.89 18.86 -1.40
C LEU A 407 -24.79 19.57 -2.17
N LEU A 408 -23.54 19.22 -1.88
CA LEU A 408 -22.36 19.86 -2.46
C LEU A 408 -22.00 19.34 -3.85
N ARG A 409 -22.68 18.29 -4.31
CA ARG A 409 -22.66 17.77 -5.68
C ARG A 409 -23.74 18.42 -6.56
N GLY A 410 -24.81 18.96 -5.97
CA GLY A 410 -25.97 19.48 -6.70
C GLY A 410 -27.20 18.56 -6.67
N GLU A 411 -27.12 17.40 -6.02
CA GLU A 411 -28.19 16.40 -5.96
C GLU A 411 -29.17 16.72 -4.81
N HIS A 412 -29.80 17.88 -4.89
CA HIS A 412 -30.59 18.46 -3.78
C HIS A 412 -31.80 17.61 -3.39
N LYS A 413 -32.46 16.96 -4.36
CA LYS A 413 -33.62 16.10 -4.14
C LYS A 413 -33.27 14.81 -3.40
N GLU A 414 -32.13 14.20 -3.73
CA GLU A 414 -31.64 13.00 -3.03
C GLU A 414 -31.21 13.34 -1.60
N ALA A 415 -30.47 14.45 -1.42
CA ALA A 415 -30.12 14.96 -0.10
C ALA A 415 -31.36 15.21 0.77
N LEU A 416 -32.42 15.80 0.19
CA LEU A 416 -33.68 16.06 0.86
C LEU A 416 -34.38 14.76 1.29
N SER A 417 -34.39 13.73 0.43
CA SER A 417 -34.96 12.42 0.74
C SER A 417 -34.27 11.78 1.94
N ILE A 418 -32.94 11.74 1.95
CA ILE A 418 -32.15 11.17 3.05
C ILE A 418 -32.37 11.97 4.33
N CYS A 419 -32.31 13.30 4.29
CA CYS A 419 -32.55 14.14 5.46
C CYS A 419 -33.96 13.96 6.02
N SER A 420 -34.97 13.81 5.16
CA SER A 420 -36.37 13.58 5.58
C SER A 420 -36.55 12.21 6.26
N GLN A 421 -35.91 11.16 5.73
CA GLN A 421 -35.89 9.84 6.35
C GLN A 421 -35.19 9.87 7.72
N LEU A 422 -34.05 10.57 7.82
CA LEU A 422 -33.31 10.74 9.07
C LEU A 422 -34.04 11.56 10.13
N ALA A 423 -34.89 12.52 9.69
CA ALA A 423 -35.75 13.30 10.56
C ALA A 423 -36.93 12.49 11.10
N ALA A 424 -37.47 11.56 10.30
CA ALA A 424 -38.56 10.67 10.71
C ALA A 424 -38.08 9.59 11.70
N ALA A 425 -36.80 9.20 11.64
CA ALA A 425 -36.21 8.22 12.55
C ALA A 425 -35.96 8.81 13.96
N LYS A 426 -36.66 8.30 14.98
CA LYS A 426 -36.52 8.72 16.38
C LYS A 426 -35.14 8.36 16.96
N GLY A 427 -34.34 9.37 17.29
CA GLY A 427 -33.05 9.26 18.01
C GLY A 427 -32.46 10.65 18.30
N GLN A 428 -31.98 10.89 19.51
CA GLN A 428 -31.92 12.25 20.08
C GLN A 428 -30.58 13.03 19.95
N GLN A 429 -29.57 12.56 19.22
CA GLN A 429 -28.20 13.10 19.40
C GLN A 429 -27.59 13.92 18.22
N SER A 430 -28.31 14.18 17.11
CA SER A 430 -27.79 15.08 16.04
C SER A 430 -28.91 15.72 15.21
N TYR A 431 -29.96 16.21 15.88
CA TYR A 431 -31.15 16.75 15.21
C TYR A 431 -30.85 18.06 14.45
N GLN A 432 -30.00 18.93 15.00
CA GLN A 432 -29.74 20.26 14.48
C GLN A 432 -28.94 20.27 13.17
N ASN A 433 -27.83 19.52 13.09
CA ASN A 433 -27.06 19.41 11.84
C ASN A 433 -27.91 18.85 10.70
N MET A 434 -28.72 17.84 10.98
CA MET A 434 -29.62 17.26 9.99
C MET A 434 -30.69 18.24 9.53
N GLN A 435 -31.30 19.01 10.44
CA GLN A 435 -32.29 20.04 10.09
C GLN A 435 -31.70 21.15 9.21
N VAL A 436 -30.48 21.60 9.49
CA VAL A 436 -29.78 22.58 8.65
C VAL A 436 -29.57 22.04 7.24
N LEU A 437 -29.10 20.81 7.10
CA LEU A 437 -28.88 20.17 5.79
C LEU A 437 -30.20 19.99 5.03
N ARG A 438 -31.28 19.63 5.73
CA ARG A 438 -32.62 19.57 5.16
C ARG A 438 -33.10 20.94 4.67
N GLY A 439 -32.87 21.99 5.46
CA GLY A 439 -33.19 23.37 5.11
C GLY A 439 -32.49 23.82 3.83
N TYR A 440 -31.19 23.54 3.68
CA TYR A 440 -30.47 23.81 2.44
C TYR A 440 -30.95 22.95 1.26
N ALA A 441 -31.28 21.68 1.50
CA ALA A 441 -31.83 20.81 0.45
C ALA A 441 -33.18 21.32 -0.08
N ARG A 442 -34.05 21.82 0.82
CA ARG A 442 -35.33 22.47 0.48
C ARG A 442 -35.13 23.78 -0.25
N LEU A 443 -34.24 24.65 0.25
CA LEU A 443 -33.92 25.93 -0.37
C LEU A 443 -33.45 25.73 -1.82
N LEU A 444 -32.52 24.80 -2.04
CA LEU A 444 -31.96 24.49 -3.37
C LEU A 444 -32.91 23.65 -4.25
N SER A 445 -34.07 23.24 -3.71
CA SER A 445 -35.16 22.58 -4.44
C SER A 445 -36.41 23.46 -4.57
N ASP A 446 -36.26 24.78 -4.39
CA ASP A 446 -37.32 25.81 -4.46
C ASP A 446 -38.43 25.73 -3.38
N ASP A 447 -38.26 24.92 -2.32
CA ASP A 447 -39.16 24.92 -1.16
C ASP A 447 -38.70 25.96 -0.11
N HIS A 448 -38.88 27.24 -0.44
CA HIS A 448 -38.46 28.35 0.42
C HIS A 448 -39.19 28.39 1.77
N LYS A 449 -40.46 27.97 1.81
CA LYS A 449 -41.26 27.98 3.04
C LYS A 449 -40.79 26.89 4.01
N GLY A 450 -40.64 25.65 3.52
CA GLY A 450 -40.13 24.55 4.34
C GLY A 450 -38.66 24.73 4.74
N ALA A 451 -37.86 25.42 3.94
CA ALA A 451 -36.49 25.79 4.30
C ALA A 451 -36.45 26.80 5.45
N LEU A 452 -37.32 27.82 5.43
CA LEU A 452 -37.41 28.82 6.49
C LEU A 452 -37.78 28.19 7.84
N GLU A 453 -38.76 27.28 7.84
CA GLU A 453 -39.19 26.53 9.03
C GLU A 453 -38.04 25.71 9.62
N ASP A 454 -37.25 25.03 8.78
CA ASP A 454 -36.11 24.23 9.20
C ASP A 454 -34.97 25.09 9.80
N PHE A 455 -34.64 26.22 9.17
CA PHE A 455 -33.62 27.12 9.72
C PHE A 455 -34.08 27.79 11.02
N GLN A 456 -35.35 28.20 11.10
CA GLN A 456 -35.90 28.82 12.30
C GLN A 456 -35.91 27.84 13.48
N ALA A 457 -36.27 26.58 13.25
CA ALA A 457 -36.25 25.54 14.28
C ALA A 457 -34.85 25.29 14.87
N VAL A 458 -33.79 25.44 14.08
CA VAL A 458 -32.39 25.31 14.55
C VAL A 458 -31.99 26.52 15.40
N ILE A 459 -32.41 27.72 15.00
CA ILE A 459 -32.07 28.99 15.69
C ILE A 459 -32.83 29.14 17.00
N GLU A 460 -34.09 28.68 17.06
CA GLU A 460 -34.95 28.74 18.24
C GLU A 460 -34.73 27.59 19.23
N HIS A 461 -33.84 26.65 18.91
CA HIS A 461 -33.55 25.52 19.78
C HIS A 461 -32.89 25.96 21.10
N ASP A 462 -33.27 25.37 22.24
CA ASP A 462 -32.84 25.78 23.59
C ASP A 462 -31.32 25.78 23.81
N ALA A 463 -30.61 24.88 23.12
CA ALA A 463 -29.14 24.79 23.10
C ALA A 463 -28.63 24.50 21.68
N PRO A 464 -28.44 25.52 20.82
CA PRO A 464 -28.03 25.31 19.43
C PRO A 464 -26.52 25.09 19.34
N HIS A 465 -26.09 24.08 18.58
CA HIS A 465 -24.68 23.88 18.24
C HIS A 465 -24.21 25.08 17.41
N PRO A 466 -23.11 25.77 17.78
CA PRO A 466 -22.70 27.04 17.17
C PRO A 466 -22.57 26.96 15.64
N SER A 467 -22.01 25.87 15.13
CA SER A 467 -21.83 25.64 13.70
C SER A 467 -23.14 25.45 12.94
N SER A 468 -24.09 24.71 13.51
CA SER A 468 -25.42 24.53 12.92
C SER A 468 -26.19 25.85 12.91
N CYS A 469 -26.06 26.64 13.98
CA CYS A 469 -26.67 27.96 14.08
C CYS A 469 -26.12 28.93 13.02
N VAL A 470 -24.81 28.98 12.83
CA VAL A 470 -24.15 29.79 11.79
C VAL A 470 -24.68 29.43 10.40
N ARG A 471 -24.73 28.14 10.08
CA ARG A 471 -25.26 27.65 8.80
C ARG A 471 -26.74 27.99 8.62
N ALA A 472 -27.55 27.87 9.67
CA ALA A 472 -28.97 28.22 9.65
C ALA A 472 -29.20 29.73 9.45
N LEU A 473 -28.41 30.58 10.12
CA LEU A 473 -28.44 32.04 9.95
C LEU A 473 -28.11 32.44 8.52
N CYS A 474 -27.07 31.84 7.91
CA CYS A 474 -26.73 32.10 6.52
C CYS A 474 -27.85 31.68 5.56
N GLY A 475 -28.48 30.52 5.79
CA GLY A 475 -29.58 30.01 4.97
C GLY A 475 -30.83 30.87 5.08
N ARG A 476 -31.19 31.30 6.30
CA ARG A 476 -32.31 32.23 6.54
C ARG A 476 -32.03 33.60 5.94
N GLY A 477 -30.81 34.12 6.08
CA GLY A 477 -30.38 35.37 5.47
C GLY A 477 -30.52 35.32 3.95
N LEU A 478 -30.14 34.21 3.31
CA LEU A 478 -30.33 34.02 1.87
C LEU A 478 -31.82 34.06 1.46
N LEU A 479 -32.71 33.39 2.20
CA LEU A 479 -34.16 33.45 1.94
C LEU A 479 -34.71 34.88 2.09
N ARG A 480 -34.27 35.61 3.11
CA ARG A 480 -34.67 37.01 3.34
C ARG A 480 -34.19 37.94 2.23
N MET A 481 -33.00 37.71 1.69
CA MET A 481 -32.47 38.45 0.56
C MET A 481 -33.32 38.21 -0.70
N MET A 482 -33.64 36.95 -0.99
CA MET A 482 -34.53 36.60 -2.10
C MET A 482 -35.94 37.18 -1.92
N GLY A 483 -36.39 37.36 -0.67
CA GLY A 483 -37.62 38.05 -0.31
C GLY A 483 -37.52 39.59 -0.20
N GLY A 484 -36.41 40.21 -0.59
CA GLY A 484 -36.22 41.67 -0.59
C GLY A 484 -36.00 42.31 0.79
N SER A 485 -35.83 41.50 1.83
CA SER A 485 -35.62 41.97 3.21
C SER A 485 -34.12 42.19 3.49
N ASN A 486 -33.55 43.21 2.85
CA ASN A 486 -32.11 43.48 2.85
C ASN A 486 -31.53 43.74 4.25
N TYR A 487 -32.21 44.54 5.08
CA TYR A 487 -31.75 44.81 6.45
C TYR A 487 -31.70 43.54 7.32
N LEU A 488 -32.73 42.70 7.25
CA LEU A 488 -32.77 41.43 8.00
C LEU A 488 -31.76 40.40 7.47
N THR A 489 -31.43 40.46 6.19
CA THR A 489 -30.35 39.69 5.59
C THR A 489 -29.02 40.05 6.23
N ALA A 490 -28.70 41.35 6.27
CA ALA A 490 -27.46 41.83 6.87
C ALA A 490 -27.35 41.48 8.36
N LEU A 491 -28.46 41.62 9.10
CA LEU A 491 -28.51 41.23 10.50
C LEU A 491 -28.17 39.75 10.72
N ASP A 492 -28.70 38.85 9.87
CA ASP A 492 -28.41 37.40 9.98
C ASP A 492 -26.93 37.09 9.70
N TYR A 493 -26.34 37.67 8.66
CA TYR A 493 -24.94 37.42 8.30
C TYR A 493 -23.93 38.05 9.27
N VAL A 494 -24.24 39.23 9.82
CA VAL A 494 -23.46 39.86 10.90
C VAL A 494 -23.52 39.01 12.16
N THR A 495 -24.71 38.51 12.50
CA THR A 495 -24.89 37.61 13.65
C THR A 495 -24.12 36.31 13.46
N ALA A 496 -24.19 35.69 12.27
CA ALA A 496 -23.45 34.47 11.93
C ALA A 496 -21.93 34.68 12.06
N SER A 497 -21.42 35.80 11.54
CA SER A 497 -19.98 36.10 11.59
C SER A 497 -19.50 36.46 12.99
N GLY A 498 -20.36 37.07 13.82
CA GLY A 498 -20.09 37.30 15.23
C GLY A 498 -20.02 36.00 16.05
N LEU A 499 -20.65 34.92 15.60
CA LEU A 499 -20.58 33.60 16.23
C LEU A 499 -19.36 32.81 15.75
N HIS A 500 -19.22 32.59 14.44
CA HIS A 500 -18.08 31.88 13.87
C HIS A 500 -17.72 32.41 12.46
N PRO A 501 -16.71 33.29 12.36
CA PRO A 501 -16.38 33.99 11.13
C PRO A 501 -15.94 33.06 9.99
N GLN A 502 -15.04 32.11 10.27
CA GLN A 502 -14.49 31.19 9.27
C GLN A 502 -15.57 30.25 8.72
N GLU A 503 -16.54 29.89 9.55
CA GLU A 503 -17.62 28.98 9.14
C GLU A 503 -18.67 29.70 8.32
N THR A 504 -18.92 30.98 8.62
CA THR A 504 -19.77 31.83 7.79
C THR A 504 -19.21 31.96 6.38
N ALA A 505 -17.91 32.23 6.25
CA ALA A 505 -17.23 32.28 4.95
C ALA A 505 -17.31 30.96 4.18
N LEU A 506 -17.07 29.82 4.84
CA LEU A 506 -17.20 28.49 4.24
C LEU A 506 -18.63 28.21 3.78
N THR A 507 -19.63 28.56 4.60
CA THR A 507 -21.05 28.36 4.29
C THR A 507 -21.46 29.16 3.06
N VAL A 508 -21.07 30.43 2.97
CA VAL A 508 -21.31 31.28 1.78
C VAL A 508 -20.67 30.67 0.55
N ARG A 509 -19.41 30.24 0.65
CA ARG A 509 -18.66 29.67 -0.47
C ARG A 509 -19.22 28.32 -0.95
N CYS A 510 -19.82 27.53 -0.07
CA CYS A 510 -20.24 26.17 -0.40
C CYS A 510 -21.73 26.02 -0.69
N LEU A 511 -22.59 26.79 0.00
CA LEU A 511 -24.03 26.55 0.01
C LEU A 511 -24.86 27.71 -0.56
N VAL A 512 -24.29 28.92 -0.70
CA VAL A 512 -24.95 30.01 -1.42
C VAL A 512 -24.75 29.80 -2.93
N PRO A 513 -25.82 29.70 -3.73
CA PRO A 513 -25.71 29.55 -5.17
C PRO A 513 -24.92 30.70 -5.80
N TRP A 514 -24.09 30.38 -6.79
CA TRP A 514 -23.13 31.34 -7.37
C TRP A 514 -23.84 32.62 -7.89
N ASN A 515 -25.03 32.47 -8.47
CA ASN A 515 -25.84 33.54 -9.04
C ASN A 515 -26.40 34.52 -7.99
N TYR A 516 -26.49 34.11 -6.71
CA TYR A 516 -26.97 34.96 -5.62
C TYR A 516 -25.85 35.58 -4.81
N ARG A 517 -24.60 35.17 -5.03
CA ARG A 517 -23.45 35.73 -4.33
C ARG A 517 -23.37 37.22 -4.65
N GLY A 518 -23.23 37.63 -5.91
CA GLY A 518 -23.11 39.04 -6.32
C GLY A 518 -24.06 39.98 -5.57
N LEU A 519 -25.34 39.61 -5.55
CA LEU A 519 -26.39 40.33 -4.83
C LEU A 519 -26.16 40.36 -3.30
N LEU A 520 -25.80 39.22 -2.70
CA LEU A 520 -25.50 39.14 -1.27
C LEU A 520 -24.39 40.10 -0.87
N PHE A 521 -23.30 40.19 -1.64
CA PHE A 521 -22.23 41.14 -1.35
C PHE A 521 -22.71 42.59 -1.38
N THR A 522 -23.45 42.97 -2.41
CA THR A 522 -24.00 44.33 -2.52
C THR A 522 -24.93 44.67 -1.35
N VAL A 523 -25.82 43.74 -0.97
CA VAL A 523 -26.75 43.92 0.16
C VAL A 523 -25.98 44.07 1.47
N LEU A 524 -24.96 43.24 1.72
CA LEU A 524 -24.17 43.30 2.94
C LEU A 524 -23.33 44.57 3.03
N LEU A 525 -22.76 45.05 1.92
CA LEU A 525 -22.03 46.31 1.87
C LEU A 525 -22.94 47.51 2.17
N GLU A 526 -24.06 47.61 1.47
CA GLU A 526 -24.99 48.74 1.62
C GLU A 526 -25.58 48.78 3.02
N GLN A 527 -26.09 47.65 3.51
CA GLN A 527 -26.72 47.60 4.83
C GLN A 527 -25.70 47.67 5.96
N GLY A 528 -24.50 47.11 5.77
CA GLY A 528 -23.39 47.24 6.71
C GLY A 528 -22.97 48.71 6.89
N ARG A 529 -22.88 49.48 5.80
CA ARG A 529 -22.65 50.93 5.86
C ARG A 529 -23.75 51.64 6.65
N VAL A 530 -25.02 51.37 6.33
CA VAL A 530 -26.17 51.98 7.04
C VAL A 530 -26.15 51.67 8.53
N MET A 531 -25.80 50.43 8.91
CA MET A 531 -25.67 50.03 10.32
C MET A 531 -24.53 50.79 11.05
N LEU A 532 -23.40 50.99 10.40
CA LEU A 532 -22.25 51.73 10.96
C LEU A 532 -22.52 53.24 11.06
N GLU A 533 -23.11 53.84 10.01
CA GLU A 533 -23.48 55.26 9.99
C GLU A 533 -24.57 55.56 11.05
N GLY A 534 -25.60 54.71 11.16
CA GLY A 534 -26.64 54.85 12.19
C GLY A 534 -26.13 54.66 13.63
N ALA A 535 -25.12 53.80 13.85
CA ALA A 535 -24.47 53.63 15.14
C ALA A 535 -23.64 54.87 15.54
N ALA A 536 -23.01 55.54 14.58
CA ALA A 536 -22.26 56.78 14.81
C ALA A 536 -23.17 57.95 15.20
N GLU A 537 -24.34 58.09 14.55
CA GLU A 537 -25.32 59.13 14.87
C GLU A 537 -25.95 58.95 16.26
N HIS A 538 -26.25 57.70 16.66
CA HIS A 538 -26.73 57.40 18.02
C HIS A 538 -25.68 57.70 19.09
N LYS A 539 -24.38 57.48 18.79
CA LYS A 539 -23.27 57.83 19.68
C LYS A 539 -23.05 59.34 19.79
N ALA A 540 -23.32 60.09 18.73
CA ALA A 540 -23.30 61.55 18.75
C ALA A 540 -24.47 62.11 19.58
N ARG A 541 -25.68 61.54 19.42
CA ARG A 541 -26.88 61.95 20.18
C ARG A 541 -26.84 61.56 21.67
N SER A 542 -26.24 60.42 22.02
CA SER A 542 -26.08 60.02 23.43
C SER A 542 -25.08 60.91 24.16
N ARG A 543 -24.00 61.33 23.47
CA ARG A 543 -23.01 62.29 24.02
C ARG A 543 -23.61 63.68 24.25
N THR A 544 -24.55 64.12 23.42
CA THR A 544 -25.26 65.39 23.63
C THR A 544 -26.35 65.33 24.71
N SER A 545 -26.79 64.12 25.09
CA SER A 545 -27.80 63.92 26.14
C SER A 545 -27.20 63.69 27.54
N GLU A 546 -25.91 63.36 27.63
CA GLU A 546 -25.20 63.12 28.90
C GLU A 546 -24.66 64.39 29.57
N ASP A 547 -24.72 65.55 28.90
CA ASP A 547 -24.34 66.86 29.47
C ASP A 547 -25.42 67.48 30.39
N SER A 548 -26.46 66.73 30.75
CA SER A 548 -27.49 67.18 31.70
C SER A 548 -28.08 66.04 32.53
N GLN A 549 -27.24 65.31 33.28
CA GLN A 549 -27.55 64.79 34.63
C GLN A 549 -26.36 64.01 35.22
N GLN A 550 -26.00 64.35 36.47
CA GLN A 550 -24.94 63.74 37.27
C GLN A 550 -25.22 62.26 37.66
N PRO A 551 -24.20 61.49 38.07
CA PRO A 551 -24.19 60.04 38.00
C PRO A 551 -24.76 59.36 39.24
N GLN A 552 -25.53 58.28 39.04
CA GLN A 552 -25.69 57.21 40.04
C GLN A 552 -25.37 55.85 39.41
N GLN A 553 -24.63 55.07 40.19
CA GLN A 553 -23.99 53.80 39.87
C GLN A 553 -24.97 52.71 39.41
N GLY A 554 -24.50 51.86 38.49
CA GLY A 554 -25.10 50.56 38.17
C GLY A 554 -24.22 49.76 37.19
N ASP A 555 -23.76 48.59 37.63
CA ASP A 555 -22.87 47.66 36.92
C ASP A 555 -23.41 47.09 35.59
N LYS A 556 -22.48 46.91 34.61
CA LYS A 556 -22.48 46.09 33.36
C LYS A 556 -23.21 46.60 32.09
N PRO A 557 -22.83 46.15 30.85
CA PRO A 557 -21.54 45.63 30.35
C PRO A 557 -21.07 46.33 29.03
N GLN A 558 -19.79 46.71 28.96
CA GLN A 558 -19.17 47.34 27.77
C GLN A 558 -18.71 46.34 26.67
N SER A 559 -18.95 45.03 26.80
CA SER A 559 -18.32 44.01 25.94
C SER A 559 -19.11 43.57 24.69
N LYS A 560 -20.38 43.99 24.50
CA LYS A 560 -21.20 43.55 23.35
C LYS A 560 -21.09 44.44 22.10
N LYS A 561 -20.67 45.71 22.23
CA LYS A 561 -20.72 46.69 21.13
C LYS A 561 -19.50 46.66 20.22
N THR A 562 -18.32 46.33 20.73
CA THR A 562 -17.08 46.17 19.93
C THR A 562 -17.14 44.94 19.01
N THR A 563 -17.90 43.91 19.39
CA THR A 563 -18.08 42.69 18.59
C THR A 563 -18.94 42.93 17.34
N THR A 564 -19.85 43.91 17.38
CA THR A 564 -20.73 44.25 16.25
C THR A 564 -19.97 44.99 15.15
N ASP A 565 -19.15 45.99 15.50
CA ASP A 565 -18.33 46.73 14.52
C ASP A 565 -17.24 45.83 13.89
N GLN A 566 -16.64 44.93 14.67
CA GLN A 566 -15.70 43.92 14.17
C GLN A 566 -16.40 42.88 13.29
N GLY A 567 -17.61 42.44 13.66
CA GLY A 567 -18.41 41.51 12.88
C GLY A 567 -18.82 42.08 11.51
N ILE A 568 -19.22 43.35 11.44
CA ILE A 568 -19.58 44.02 10.18
C ILE A 568 -18.37 44.14 9.25
N MET A 569 -17.22 44.61 9.76
CA MET A 569 -16.00 44.73 8.96
C MET A 569 -15.48 43.36 8.49
N PHE A 570 -15.62 42.32 9.32
CA PHE A 570 -15.18 40.98 8.97
C PHE A 570 -16.12 40.28 7.96
N VAL A 571 -17.44 40.52 8.02
CA VAL A 571 -18.39 40.05 6.99
C VAL A 571 -18.04 40.65 5.64
N ILE A 572 -17.74 41.96 5.60
CA ILE A 572 -17.36 42.66 4.38
C ILE A 572 -16.04 42.10 3.84
N GLN A 573 -15.04 41.92 4.69
CA GLN A 573 -13.76 41.35 4.29
C GLN A 573 -13.90 39.88 3.82
N CYS A 574 -14.61 39.02 4.54
CA CYS A 574 -14.83 37.64 4.10
C CYS A 574 -15.67 37.52 2.84
N THR A 575 -16.59 38.45 2.59
CA THR A 575 -17.35 38.48 1.34
C THR A 575 -16.52 39.06 0.20
N GLU A 576 -15.63 40.02 0.40
CA GLU A 576 -14.65 40.40 -0.64
C GLU A 576 -13.75 39.21 -1.03
N TYR A 577 -13.20 38.48 -0.05
CA TYR A 577 -12.34 37.32 -0.30
C TYR A 577 -13.07 36.13 -0.92
N ALA A 578 -14.35 35.90 -0.58
CA ALA A 578 -15.17 34.85 -1.19
C ALA A 578 -15.62 35.18 -2.62
N PHE A 579 -15.47 36.44 -3.07
CA PHE A 579 -16.00 36.95 -4.33
C PHE A 579 -14.93 37.35 -5.35
N PHE A 580 -13.80 37.93 -4.91
CA PHE A 580 -12.74 38.45 -5.77
C PHE A 580 -11.48 37.57 -5.81
N GLY A 581 -11.51 36.38 -5.20
CA GLY A 581 -10.41 35.39 -5.26
C GLY A 581 -10.11 34.82 -6.67
N GLU A 582 -10.87 35.23 -7.68
CA GLU A 582 -10.49 35.13 -9.09
C GLU A 582 -10.29 36.55 -9.65
N ASN A 583 -9.02 36.95 -9.82
CA ASN A 583 -8.54 38.17 -10.48
C ASN A 583 -8.68 39.51 -9.72
N VAL A 584 -7.79 39.78 -8.75
CA VAL A 584 -7.18 41.12 -8.59
C VAL A 584 -5.75 41.00 -8.03
N TYR A 585 -4.79 40.68 -8.91
CA TYR A 585 -3.49 41.33 -9.15
C TYR A 585 -2.62 40.44 -10.05
#